data_AF-A0A7H4MWL8-F1
#
_entry.id   AF-A0A7H4MWL8-F1
#
_cell.length_a   1.000
_cell.length_b   1.000
_cell.length_c   1.000
_cell.angle_alpha   90.00
_cell.angle_beta   90.00
_cell.angle_gamma   90.00
#
_symmetry.space_group_name_H-M   'P 1'
#
loop_
_entity.id
_entity.type
_entity.pdbx_description
1 polymer ?
#
loop_
_entity_poly.entity_id
_entity_poly.type
_entity_poly.pdbx_seq_one_letter_code
_entity_poly.pdbx_strand_id
1 'polypeptide(L)' 'MLTFPLSLLLPDGTFPRLNDCLAGQEKLNHQDLYEFAWFIWRDPQYAAVLQFTETTPDERETLLWRERPLPETPCR' A
#
# COMPACT_ATOMS: atom_id res chain seq x y z
N MET A 1 -11.10 2.12 6.98
CA MET A 1 -10.42 1.13 7.85
C MET A 1 -8.90 1.18 7.71
N LEU A 2 -8.34 1.42 6.52
CA LEU A 2 -6.88 1.48 6.29
C LEU A 2 -6.17 2.71 6.87
N THR A 3 -6.89 3.80 7.12
CA THR A 3 -6.31 5.05 7.67
C THR A 3 -5.67 4.88 9.05
N PHE A 4 -6.26 4.07 9.93
CA PHE A 4 -5.71 3.87 11.28
C PHE A 4 -4.37 3.13 11.26
N PRO A 5 -4.23 1.96 10.58
CA PRO A 5 -2.91 1.35 10.39
C PRO A 5 -1.88 2.31 9.82
N LEU A 6 -2.23 3.08 8.78
CA LEU A 6 -1.31 4.04 8.15
C LEU A 6 -0.85 5.16 9.08
N SER A 7 -1.67 5.56 10.06
CA SER A 7 -1.27 6.55 11.06
C SER A 7 -0.15 6.08 12.00
N LEU A 8 0.11 4.77 12.03
CA LEU A 8 1.17 4.16 12.82
C LEU A 8 2.45 3.91 12.00
N LEU A 9 2.45 4.21 10.70
CA LEU A 9 3.60 3.96 9.83
C LEU A 9 4.80 4.82 10.27
N LEU A 10 5.94 4.17 10.49
CA LEU A 10 7.19 4.82 10.83
C LEU A 10 7.83 5.44 9.57
N PRO A 11 8.76 6.40 9.73
CA PRO A 11 9.42 7.04 8.59
C PRO A 11 10.21 6.09 7.68
N ASP A 12 10.55 4.90 8.17
CA ASP A 12 11.24 3.84 7.41
C ASP A 12 10.28 2.90 6.66
N GLY A 13 8.97 3.19 6.67
CA GLY A 13 7.95 2.40 5.99
C GLY A 13 7.53 1.12 6.74
N THR A 14 7.95 0.96 8.00
CA THR A 14 7.54 -0.17 8.84
C THR A 14 6.47 0.20 9.86
N PHE A 15 5.70 -0.79 10.31
CA PHE A 15 4.78 -0.63 11.43
C PHE A 15 5.50 -0.92 12.76
N PRO A 16 5.15 -0.23 13.85
CA PRO A 16 5.63 -0.57 15.17
C PRO A 16 5.21 -2.01 15.51
N ARG A 17 6.11 -2.74 16.16
CA ARG A 17 5.82 -4.09 16.68
C ARG A 17 4.88 -3.99 17.88
N LEU A 18 3.58 -3.94 17.58
CA LEU A 18 2.50 -3.89 18.56
C LEU A 18 1.84 -5.28 18.69
N ASN A 19 1.38 -5.62 19.89
CA ASN A 19 0.78 -6.92 20.21
C ASN A 19 1.72 -8.10 19.88
N ASP A 20 1.15 -9.28 19.61
CA ASP A 20 1.87 -10.49 19.20
C ASP A 20 2.32 -10.42 17.73
N CYS A 21 3.07 -9.37 17.40
CA CYS A 21 3.62 -9.14 16.08
C CYS A 21 4.73 -10.16 15.79
N LEU A 22 4.53 -10.98 14.76
CA LEU A 22 5.54 -11.91 14.27
C LEU A 22 6.56 -11.16 13.40
N ALA A 23 7.83 -11.59 13.44
CA ALA A 23 8.88 -10.99 12.62
C ALA A 23 8.50 -11.05 11.13
N GLY A 24 8.53 -9.89 10.47
CA GLY A 24 8.13 -9.68 9.08
C GLY A 24 6.75 -9.04 8.91
N GLN A 25 5.88 -9.07 9.94
CA GLN A 25 4.57 -8.41 9.88
C GLN A 25 4.65 -6.89 10.03
N GLU A 26 5.77 -6.36 10.51
CA GLU A 26 6.03 -4.92 10.51
C GLU A 26 6.17 -4.35 9.09
N LYS A 27 6.41 -5.20 8.08
CA LYS A 27 6.64 -4.74 6.71
C LYS A 27 5.33 -4.48 5.98
N LEU A 28 5.33 -3.38 5.24
CA LEU A 28 4.25 -2.99 4.35
C LEU A 28 4.29 -3.83 3.06
N ASN A 29 3.60 -4.97 3.03
CA ASN A 29 3.68 -5.92 1.90
C ASN A 29 2.43 -5.92 0.98
N HIS A 30 1.36 -5.21 1.35
CA HIS A 30 0.07 -5.25 0.65
C HIS A 30 -0.14 -4.07 -0.30
N GLN A 31 0.73 -3.97 -1.32
CA GLN A 31 0.65 -2.91 -2.32
C GLN A 31 -0.72 -2.86 -3.03
N ASP A 32 -1.22 -4.02 -3.41
CA ASP A 32 -2.50 -4.25 -4.06
C ASP A 32 -3.69 -3.65 -3.29
N LEU A 33 -3.70 -3.76 -1.96
CA LEU A 33 -4.73 -3.17 -1.11
C LEU A 33 -4.73 -1.64 -1.16
N TYR A 34 -3.54 -1.02 -1.19
CA TYR A 34 -3.41 0.44 -1.25
C TYR A 34 -3.68 0.98 -2.65
N GLU A 35 -3.31 0.24 -3.69
CA GLU A 35 -3.71 0.54 -5.07
C GLU A 35 -5.24 0.53 -5.23
N PHE A 36 -5.89 -0.52 -4.72
CA PHE A 36 -7.35 -0.62 -4.70
C PHE A 36 -7.98 0.52 -3.90
N ALA A 37 -7.44 0.83 -2.72
CA ALA A 37 -7.95 1.91 -1.88
C ALA A 37 -7.83 3.28 -2.55
N TRP A 38 -6.69 3.58 -3.18
CA TRP A 38 -6.52 4.76 -4.01
C TRP A 38 -7.55 4.79 -5.14
N PHE A 39 -7.76 3.67 -5.82
CA PHE A 39 -8.68 3.59 -6.93
C PHE A 39 -10.12 3.95 -6.53
N ILE A 40 -10.59 3.48 -5.37
CA ILE A 40 -11.94 3.77 -4.88
C ILE A 40 -12.07 5.18 -4.28
N TRP A 41 -11.13 5.60 -3.44
CA TRP A 41 -11.28 6.79 -2.60
C TRP A 41 -10.48 8.02 -3.05
N ARG A 42 -9.46 7.84 -3.89
CA ARG A 42 -8.56 8.92 -4.38
C ARG A 42 -7.92 9.75 -3.26
N ASP A 43 -7.70 9.13 -2.10
CA ASP A 43 -7.02 9.77 -0.97
C ASP A 43 -5.49 9.72 -1.16
N PRO A 44 -4.79 10.86 -1.20
CA PRO A 44 -3.35 10.93 -1.41
C PRO A 44 -2.53 10.10 -0.42
N GLN A 45 -3.07 9.83 0.78
CA GLN A 45 -2.40 8.99 1.76
C GLN A 45 -2.16 7.56 1.24
N TYR A 46 -3.09 7.01 0.45
CA TYR A 46 -2.92 5.67 -0.12
C TYR A 46 -1.86 5.65 -1.22
N ALA A 47 -1.73 6.74 -1.98
CA ALA A 47 -0.68 6.89 -2.99
C ALA A 47 0.72 7.02 -2.35
N ALA A 48 0.83 7.86 -1.31
CA ALA A 48 2.08 8.11 -0.59
C ALA A 48 2.62 6.88 0.17
N VAL A 49 1.84 5.82 0.28
CA VAL A 49 2.26 4.56 0.90
C VAL A 49 2.92 3.63 -0.13
N LEU A 50 2.60 3.77 -1.42
CA LEU A 50 3.13 2.94 -2.51
C LEU A 50 4.64 3.15 -2.73
N GLN A 51 5.19 4.30 -2.36
CA GLN A 51 6.65 4.55 -2.40
C GLN A 51 7.43 3.64 -1.42
N PHE A 52 6.78 3.07 -0.40
CA PHE A 52 7.41 2.17 0.57
C PHE A 52 7.23 0.69 0.22
N THR A 53 6.42 0.38 -0.80
CA THR A 53 6.20 -1.00 -1.24
C THR A 53 7.13 -1.34 -2.40
N GLU A 54 8.21 -2.06 -2.12
CA GLU A 54 9.15 -2.56 -3.13
C GLU A 54 8.82 -4.01 -3.55
N THR A 55 7.56 -4.27 -3.88
CA THR A 55 7.13 -5.65 -4.20
C THR A 55 6.74 -5.75 -5.67
N THR A 56 7.16 -6.82 -6.33
CA THR A 56 6.62 -7.16 -7.65
C THR A 56 5.12 -7.38 -7.49
N PRO A 57 4.25 -6.62 -8.18
CA PRO A 57 2.81 -6.75 -8.03
C PRO A 57 2.36 -8.16 -8.45
N ASP A 58 1.54 -8.80 -7.63
CA ASP A 58 0.91 -10.06 -8.00
C ASP A 58 -0.22 -9.76 -9.00
N GLU A 59 -0.05 -10.28 -10.22
CA GLU A 59 -0.99 -10.04 -11.30
C GLU A 59 -2.37 -10.64 -11.02
N ARG A 60 -2.45 -11.69 -10.19
CA ARG A 60 -3.70 -12.39 -9.88
C ARG A 60 -4.62 -11.58 -8.99
N GLU A 61 -4.03 -10.90 -8.00
CA GLU A 61 -4.77 -10.11 -7.02
C GLU A 61 -5.25 -8.78 -7.62
N THR A 62 -4.57 -8.27 -8.65
CA THR A 62 -4.80 -6.92 -9.18
C THR A 62 -5.62 -6.86 -10.48
N LEU A 63 -6.06 -8.01 -11.02
CA LEU A 63 -6.75 -8.13 -12.31
C LEU A 63 -7.92 -7.15 -12.52
N LEU A 64 -8.64 -6.80 -11.44
CA LEU A 64 -9.87 -6.00 -11.52
C LEU A 64 -9.62 -4.49 -11.60
N TRP A 65 -8.43 -4.00 -11.24
CA TRP A 65 -8.14 -2.56 -11.16
C TRP A 65 -6.81 -2.12 -11.77
N ARG A 66 -5.92 -3.05 -12.16
CA ARG A 66 -4.56 -2.75 -12.63
C ARG A 66 -4.48 -1.92 -13.92
N GLU A 67 -5.46 -2.01 -14.81
CA GLU A 67 -5.47 -1.22 -16.05
C GLU A 67 -5.78 0.28 -15.84
N ARG A 68 -5.98 0.71 -14.59
CA ARG A 68 -6.29 2.10 -14.28
C ARG A 68 -5.03 2.87 -13.88
N PRO A 69 -4.89 4.13 -14.33
CA PRO A 69 -3.70 4.91 -14.04
C PRO A 69 -3.59 5.17 -12.52
N LEU A 70 -2.47 4.70 -11.96
CA LEU A 70 -1.99 5.07 -10.62
C LEU A 70 -1.37 6.47 -10.68
N PRO A 71 -1.31 7.21 -9.55
CA PRO A 71 -0.95 8.63 -9.56
C PRO A 71 0.54 8.89 -9.83
N GLU A 72 1.36 7.85 -10.04
CA GLU A 72 2.80 7.98 -10.35
C GLU A 72 3.24 7.30 -11.64
N THR A 73 2.31 6.85 -12.49
CA THR A 73 2.66 6.51 -13.87
C THR A 73 2.35 7.73 -14.74
N PRO A 74 3.32 8.58 -15.11
CA PRO A 74 3.11 9.45 -16.25
C PRO A 74 2.75 8.52 -17.43
N CYS A 75 1.59 8.76 -18.06
CA CYS A 75 1.27 8.14 -19.34
C CYS A 75 2.48 8.33 -20.25
N ARG A 76 3.08 7.22 -20.69
CA ARG A 76 4.08 7.22 -21.73
C ARG A 76 3.45 6.80 -23.04
#